data_AF-A0A8I0FDC1-F1
#
_entry.id   AF-A0A8I0FDC1-F1
#
_cell.length_a   1.000
_cell.length_b   1.000
_cell.length_c   1.000
_cell.angle_alpha   90.00
_cell.angle_beta   90.00
_cell.angle_gamma   90.00
#
_symmetry.space_group_name_H-M   'P 1'
#
loop_
_entity.id
_entity.type
_entity.pdbx_description
1 polymer ?
#
loop_
_entity_poly.entity_id
_entity_poly.type
_entity_poly.pdbx_seq_one_letter_code
_entity_poly.pdbx_strand_id
1 'polypeptide(L)'
;GNEQQKQKYLPKLISGEYVGALAMSEPNAGSDVVSMKLRAEQKGDHFVLNGSKMWITNGGDADVLVVYAKTDPQAGAKGMTAFLIEKGMKGFSHGNHLDKLGMRGSNTYPLFFDNVEVPAENVLGGVGNGTKVLMSGLDYE
;
A
#
# COMPACT_ATOMS: atom_id res chain seq x y z
N GLY A 1 0.70 9.18 9.87
CA GLY A 1 2.18 9.02 9.90
C GLY A 1 2.80 9.85 11.01
N ASN A 2 4.09 9.70 11.22
CA ASN A 2 4.89 10.59 12.08
C ASN A 2 5.10 11.97 11.42
N GLU A 3 5.72 12.91 12.12
CA GLU A 3 5.91 14.27 11.60
C GLU A 3 6.80 14.32 10.35
N GLN A 4 7.85 13.49 10.25
CA GLN A 4 8.70 13.47 9.06
C GLN A 4 7.93 12.97 7.83
N GLN A 5 7.15 11.89 7.97
CA GLN A 5 6.29 11.38 6.90
C GLN A 5 5.26 12.44 6.48
N LYS A 6 4.63 13.11 7.43
CA LYS A 6 3.66 14.19 7.14
C LYS A 6 4.31 15.32 6.34
N GLN A 7 5.45 15.82 6.78
CA GLN A 7 6.19 16.90 6.11
C GLN A 7 6.66 16.49 4.71
N LYS A 8 7.06 15.23 4.52
CA LYS A 8 7.50 14.69 3.22
C LYS A 8 6.36 14.60 2.20
N TYR A 9 5.20 14.07 2.59
CA TYR A 9 4.15 13.70 1.63
C TYR A 9 2.98 14.69 1.56
N LEU A 10 2.51 15.24 2.70
CA LEU A 10 1.25 15.98 2.74
C LEU A 10 1.26 17.27 1.90
N PRO A 11 2.30 18.13 1.92
CA PRO A 11 2.28 19.35 1.11
C PRO A 11 2.08 19.07 -0.38
N LYS A 12 2.74 18.03 -0.90
CA LYS A 12 2.65 17.63 -2.31
C LYS A 12 1.30 17.02 -2.66
N LEU A 13 0.78 16.15 -1.79
CA LEU A 13 -0.57 15.59 -1.94
C LEU A 13 -1.66 16.68 -1.90
N ILE A 14 -1.53 17.67 -1.03
CA ILE A 14 -2.46 18.81 -0.92
C ILE A 14 -2.41 19.70 -2.16
N SER A 15 -1.20 19.98 -2.66
CA SER A 15 -1.02 20.82 -3.86
C SER A 15 -1.46 20.15 -5.17
N GLY A 16 -1.65 18.82 -5.16
CA GLY A 16 -1.89 18.02 -6.37
C GLY A 16 -0.63 17.71 -7.19
N GLU A 17 0.57 18.10 -6.72
CA GLU A 17 1.84 17.64 -7.32
C GLU A 17 1.97 16.12 -7.26
N TYR A 18 1.54 15.51 -6.14
CA TYR A 18 1.51 14.06 -5.97
C TYR A 18 0.09 13.51 -6.03
N VAL A 19 -0.06 12.37 -6.68
CA VAL A 19 -1.26 11.54 -6.62
C VAL A 19 -1.05 10.42 -5.60
N GLY A 20 -2.04 10.23 -4.71
CA GLY A 20 -2.06 9.13 -3.74
C GLY A 20 -2.87 7.93 -4.22
N ALA A 21 -2.55 6.74 -3.71
CA ALA A 21 -3.40 5.56 -3.83
C ALA A 21 -3.42 4.71 -2.55
N LEU A 22 -4.46 3.90 -2.41
CA LEU A 22 -4.65 2.94 -1.33
C LEU A 22 -4.63 1.52 -1.88
N ALA A 23 -3.73 0.68 -1.39
CA ALA A 23 -3.49 -0.66 -1.92
C ALA A 23 -3.67 -1.74 -0.85
N MET A 24 -4.88 -2.31 -0.82
CA MET A 24 -5.30 -3.27 0.20
C MET A 24 -5.72 -4.60 -0.41
N SER A 25 -6.65 -4.55 -1.36
CA SER A 25 -7.30 -5.73 -1.94
C SER A 25 -6.37 -6.58 -2.80
N GLU A 26 -6.62 -7.87 -2.79
CA GLU A 26 -5.93 -8.89 -3.59
C GLU A 26 -6.97 -9.77 -4.30
N PRO A 27 -6.60 -10.53 -5.33
CA PRO A 27 -7.54 -11.42 -6.01
C PRO A 27 -8.26 -12.40 -5.06
N ASN A 28 -7.59 -12.80 -3.98
CA ASN A 28 -8.13 -13.70 -2.94
C ASN A 28 -8.59 -12.99 -1.66
N ALA A 29 -8.50 -11.65 -1.58
CA ALA A 29 -8.82 -10.89 -0.36
C ALA A 29 -9.51 -9.56 -0.72
N GLY A 30 -10.84 -9.57 -0.68
CA GLY A 30 -11.71 -8.41 -0.94
C GLY A 30 -12.49 -8.01 0.31
N SER A 31 -13.58 -8.72 0.64
CA SER A 31 -14.34 -8.46 1.88
C SER A 31 -13.57 -8.88 3.14
N ASP A 32 -12.77 -9.95 3.05
CA ASP A 32 -11.83 -10.36 4.09
C ASP A 32 -10.42 -9.89 3.72
N VAL A 33 -10.15 -8.60 3.89
CA VAL A 33 -8.83 -8.02 3.60
C VAL A 33 -7.74 -8.57 4.53
N VAL A 34 -8.11 -9.10 5.70
CA VAL A 34 -7.14 -9.60 6.68
C VAL A 34 -6.48 -10.89 6.21
N SER A 35 -7.08 -11.66 5.30
CA SER A 35 -6.47 -12.88 4.73
C SER A 35 -5.52 -12.65 3.55
N MET A 36 -5.20 -11.37 3.25
CA MET A 36 -4.20 -10.98 2.27
C MET A 36 -2.85 -11.70 2.43
N LYS A 37 -2.13 -11.88 1.32
CA LYS A 37 -0.93 -12.69 1.18
C LYS A 37 0.31 -11.90 0.80
N LEU A 38 0.21 -10.65 0.32
CA LEU A 38 1.39 -9.80 0.12
C LEU A 38 2.22 -9.81 1.40
N ARG A 39 3.46 -10.30 1.32
CA ARG A 39 4.35 -10.45 2.48
C ARG A 39 5.36 -9.33 2.55
N ALA A 40 5.75 -8.97 3.77
CA ALA A 40 6.82 -8.03 4.07
C ALA A 40 7.76 -8.66 5.08
N GLU A 41 8.94 -9.09 4.65
CA GLU A 41 9.94 -9.74 5.52
C GLU A 41 10.93 -8.69 6.03
N GLN A 42 11.10 -8.57 7.35
CA GLN A 42 12.08 -7.64 7.91
C GLN A 42 13.51 -8.14 7.67
N LYS A 43 14.37 -7.28 7.11
CA LYS A 43 15.79 -7.53 6.88
C LYS A 43 16.61 -6.36 7.41
N GLY A 44 16.97 -6.41 8.69
CA GLY A 44 17.70 -5.33 9.34
C GLY A 44 16.88 -4.05 9.43
N ASP A 45 17.28 -3.04 8.66
CA ASP A 45 16.72 -1.68 8.64
C ASP A 45 15.62 -1.45 7.59
N HIS A 46 15.28 -2.48 6.81
CA HIS A 46 14.23 -2.42 5.79
C HIS A 46 13.35 -3.67 5.80
N PHE A 47 12.29 -3.63 5.00
CA PHE A 47 11.41 -4.75 4.71
C PHE A 47 11.51 -5.10 3.23
N VAL A 48 11.42 -6.39 2.91
CA VAL A 48 11.34 -6.86 1.52
C VAL A 48 9.91 -7.32 1.23
N LEU A 49 9.23 -6.59 0.35
CA LEU A 49 7.86 -6.86 -0.04
C LEU A 49 7.80 -7.74 -1.29
N ASN A 50 6.93 -8.76 -1.25
CA ASN A 50 6.75 -9.70 -2.36
C ASN A 50 5.28 -10.13 -2.50
N GLY A 51 4.74 -10.01 -3.72
CA GLY A 51 3.38 -10.41 -4.07
C GLY A 51 2.69 -9.39 -4.98
N SER A 52 1.37 -9.26 -4.86
CA SER A 52 0.57 -8.39 -5.73
C SER A 52 -0.63 -7.80 -5.02
N LYS A 53 -1.11 -6.66 -5.51
CA LYS A 53 -2.41 -6.07 -5.17
C LYS A 53 -3.28 -5.97 -6.41
N MET A 54 -4.59 -5.88 -6.23
CA MET A 54 -5.56 -5.86 -7.32
C MET A 54 -6.63 -4.80 -7.07
N TRP A 55 -7.15 -4.21 -8.15
CA TRP A 55 -8.21 -3.18 -8.14
C TRP A 55 -7.76 -1.85 -7.54
N ILE A 56 -6.50 -1.44 -7.76
CA ILE A 56 -5.97 -0.23 -7.13
C ILE A 56 -6.28 0.99 -7.97
N THR A 57 -7.21 1.81 -7.47
CA THR A 57 -7.49 3.15 -7.99
C THR A 57 -6.23 4.02 -7.95
N ASN A 58 -5.95 4.72 -9.06
CA ASN A 58 -4.73 5.49 -9.31
C ASN A 58 -3.42 4.67 -9.26
N GLY A 59 -3.46 3.34 -9.22
CA GLY A 59 -2.28 2.52 -8.93
C GLY A 59 -1.06 2.75 -9.86
N GLY A 60 -1.28 3.01 -11.14
CA GLY A 60 -0.22 3.34 -12.11
C GLY A 60 0.15 4.83 -12.18
N ASP A 61 -0.71 5.69 -11.64
CA ASP A 61 -0.53 7.15 -11.68
C ASP A 61 0.09 7.68 -10.38
N ALA A 62 -0.15 7.00 -9.25
CA ALA A 62 0.22 7.43 -7.91
C ALA A 62 1.74 7.56 -7.72
N ASP A 63 2.14 8.64 -7.07
CA ASP A 63 3.51 8.92 -6.66
C ASP A 63 3.84 8.28 -5.30
N VAL A 64 2.82 8.15 -4.44
CA VAL A 64 2.92 7.48 -3.14
C VAL A 64 1.66 6.66 -2.83
N LEU A 65 1.86 5.46 -2.30
CA LEU A 65 0.78 4.51 -2.00
C LEU A 65 0.85 4.06 -0.54
N VAL A 66 -0.31 3.96 0.10
CA VAL A 66 -0.44 3.20 1.35
C VAL A 66 -0.69 1.73 0.99
N VAL A 67 0.28 0.87 1.24
CA VAL A 67 0.23 -0.57 0.93
C VAL A 67 0.15 -1.38 2.21
N TYR A 68 -0.80 -2.31 2.28
CA TYR A 68 -0.92 -3.25 3.40
C TYR A 68 -0.29 -4.59 3.06
N ALA A 69 0.57 -5.09 3.94
CA ALA A 69 1.23 -6.39 3.79
C ALA A 69 1.30 -7.15 5.13
N LYS A 70 1.50 -8.46 5.05
CA LYS A 70 1.75 -9.34 6.19
C LYS A 70 3.21 -9.30 6.60
N THR A 71 3.48 -8.77 7.79
CA THR A 71 4.76 -8.90 8.48
C THR A 71 4.80 -10.13 9.38
N ASP A 72 3.64 -10.62 9.84
CA ASP A 72 3.49 -11.89 10.54
C ASP A 72 2.24 -12.63 10.02
N PRO A 73 2.40 -13.65 9.16
CA PRO A 73 1.26 -14.39 8.62
C PRO A 73 0.45 -15.16 9.68
N GLN A 74 1.04 -15.49 10.84
CA GLN A 74 0.40 -16.28 11.90
C GLN A 74 -0.36 -15.42 12.91
N ALA A 75 -0.03 -14.12 13.02
CA ALA A 75 -0.69 -13.20 13.95
C ALA A 75 -2.06 -12.66 13.49
N GLY A 76 -2.64 -13.23 12.41
CA GLY A 76 -3.94 -12.81 11.89
C GLY A 76 -4.01 -11.30 11.62
N ALA A 77 -4.99 -10.62 12.23
CA ALA A 77 -5.17 -9.16 12.13
C ALA A 77 -3.98 -8.34 12.67
N LYS A 78 -3.27 -8.84 13.69
CA LYS A 78 -2.11 -8.16 14.30
C LYS A 78 -0.83 -8.33 13.49
N GLY A 79 -0.86 -9.21 12.49
CA GLY A 79 0.26 -9.47 11.59
C GLY A 79 0.30 -8.58 10.35
N MET A 80 -0.59 -7.59 10.26
CA MET A 80 -0.69 -6.69 9.13
C MET A 80 -0.01 -5.36 9.45
N THR A 81 0.76 -4.85 8.50
CA THR A 81 1.48 -3.56 8.59
C THR A 81 1.17 -2.71 7.38
N ALA A 82 1.03 -1.40 7.58
CA ALA A 82 0.89 -0.43 6.50
C ALA A 82 2.25 0.17 6.15
N PHE A 83 2.52 0.33 4.86
CA PHE A 83 3.77 0.85 4.32
C PHE A 83 3.49 2.00 3.36
N LEU A 84 4.38 2.97 3.32
CA LEU A 84 4.42 4.01 2.29
C LEU A 84 5.35 3.54 1.17
N ILE A 85 4.79 3.29 -0.02
CA ILE A 85 5.53 2.86 -1.21
C ILE A 85 5.55 4.01 -2.21
N GLU A 86 6.74 4.32 -2.72
CA GLU A 86 6.93 5.42 -3.67
C GLU A 86 7.09 4.88 -5.10
N LYS A 87 6.62 5.67 -6.06
CA LYS A 87 6.83 5.41 -7.48
C LYS A 87 8.34 5.35 -7.78
N GLY A 88 8.73 4.37 -8.60
CA GLY A 88 10.13 4.17 -8.99
C GLY A 88 10.98 3.35 -8.00
N MET A 89 10.41 2.92 -6.86
CA MET A 89 11.07 1.91 -6.02
C MET A 89 11.38 0.64 -6.84
N LYS A 90 12.62 0.15 -6.73
CA LYS A 90 13.06 -1.04 -7.48
C LYS A 90 12.19 -2.25 -7.14
N GLY A 91 11.73 -2.95 -8.18
CA GLY A 91 10.87 -4.12 -8.04
C GLY A 91 9.37 -3.81 -7.88
N PHE A 92 9.00 -2.54 -7.69
CA PHE A 92 7.61 -2.11 -7.67
C PHE A 92 7.15 -1.77 -9.09
N SER A 93 6.03 -2.33 -9.51
CA SER A 93 5.45 -2.09 -10.83
C SER A 93 3.92 -2.23 -10.82
N HIS A 94 3.28 -1.83 -11.91
CA HIS A 94 1.86 -2.01 -12.14
C HIS A 94 1.63 -2.74 -13.47
N GLY A 95 0.48 -3.39 -13.60
CA GLY A 95 0.07 -3.98 -14.87
C GLY A 95 -0.66 -2.99 -15.77
N ASN A 96 -1.44 -3.53 -16.70
CA ASN A 96 -2.24 -2.74 -17.62
C ASN A 96 -3.43 -2.07 -16.89
N HIS A 97 -3.84 -0.92 -17.41
CA HIS A 97 -5.08 -0.27 -17.01
C HIS A 97 -6.27 -1.22 -17.25
N LEU A 98 -7.11 -1.40 -16.23
CA LEU A 98 -8.28 -2.27 -16.29
C LEU A 98 -9.44 -1.60 -17.01
N ASP A 99 -9.99 -2.28 -18.01
CA ASP A 99 -11.21 -1.85 -18.69
C ASP A 99 -12.43 -2.14 -17.80
N LYS A 100 -13.17 -1.09 -17.45
CA LYS A 100 -14.28 -1.13 -16.49
C LYS A 100 -15.58 -0.68 -17.14
N LEU A 101 -16.70 -1.24 -16.66
CA LEU A 101 -18.05 -0.85 -17.08
C LEU A 101 -18.32 0.65 -16.83
N GLY A 102 -17.92 1.16 -15.65
CA GLY A 102 -18.12 2.55 -15.22
C GLY A 102 -16.89 3.10 -14.51
N MET A 103 -16.98 4.34 -14.00
CA MET A 103 -15.86 5.06 -13.37
C MET A 103 -14.60 5.08 -14.25
N ARG A 104 -14.79 5.24 -15.57
CA ARG A 104 -13.71 5.16 -16.57
C ARG A 104 -12.71 6.30 -16.51
N GLY A 105 -13.07 7.42 -15.86
CA GLY A 105 -12.15 8.53 -15.57
C GLY A 105 -11.28 8.30 -14.33
N SER A 106 -11.49 7.21 -13.59
CA SER A 106 -10.67 6.78 -12.47
C SER A 106 -9.87 5.56 -12.92
N ASN A 107 -8.55 5.72 -13.05
CA ASN A 107 -7.71 4.64 -13.55
C ASN A 107 -7.56 3.56 -12.48
N THR A 108 -7.59 2.29 -12.88
CA THR A 108 -7.46 1.16 -11.94
C THR A 108 -6.45 0.15 -12.46
N TYR A 109 -5.53 -0.29 -11.60
CA TYR A 109 -4.42 -1.16 -11.99
C TYR A 109 -4.22 -2.31 -10.99
N PRO A 110 -3.74 -3.48 -11.44
CA PRO A 110 -3.03 -4.41 -10.58
C PRO A 110 -1.63 -3.86 -10.27
N LEU A 111 -1.12 -4.17 -9.07
CA LEU A 111 0.23 -3.81 -8.63
C LEU A 111 1.05 -5.05 -8.32
N PHE A 112 2.35 -5.00 -8.56
CA PHE A 112 3.28 -6.10 -8.36
C PHE A 112 4.49 -5.65 -7.55
N PHE A 113 4.90 -6.51 -6.63
CA PHE A 113 6.03 -6.32 -5.72
C PHE A 113 6.96 -7.51 -5.90
N ASP A 114 8.11 -7.28 -6.51
CA ASP A 114 9.18 -8.26 -6.66
C ASP A 114 10.40 -7.78 -5.87
N ASN A 115 10.58 -8.34 -4.68
CA ASN A 115 11.67 -8.00 -3.76
C ASN A 115 11.85 -6.49 -3.55
N VAL A 116 10.74 -5.78 -3.30
CA VAL A 116 10.76 -4.33 -3.08
C VAL A 116 11.34 -4.05 -1.70
N GLU A 117 12.50 -3.41 -1.66
CA GLU A 117 13.15 -2.98 -0.42
C GLU A 117 12.51 -1.66 0.05
N VAL A 118 11.92 -1.70 1.25
CA VAL A 118 11.17 -0.60 1.85
C VAL A 118 11.82 -0.22 3.17
N PRO A 119 12.40 0.98 3.32
CA PRO A 119 13.01 1.43 4.56
C PRO A 119 12.06 1.32 5.75
N ALA A 120 12.56 0.99 6.95
CA ALA A 120 11.71 0.90 8.14
C ALA A 120 10.99 2.22 8.48
N GLU A 121 11.57 3.36 8.11
CA GLU A 121 10.94 4.68 8.23
C GLU A 121 9.68 4.86 7.37
N ASN A 122 9.48 4.01 6.36
CA ASN A 122 8.27 4.00 5.54
C ASN A 122 7.14 3.15 6.16
N VAL A 123 7.35 2.55 7.34
CA VAL A 123 6.26 1.92 8.09
C VAL A 123 5.31 2.99 8.61
N LEU A 124 4.03 2.89 8.24
CA LEU A 124 2.98 3.81 8.63
C LEU A 124 2.26 3.29 9.88
N GLY A 125 2.34 4.04 10.98
CA GLY A 125 1.62 3.71 12.23
C GLY A 125 2.24 2.58 13.06
N GLY A 126 3.39 2.04 12.64
CA GLY A 126 4.13 0.99 13.34
C GLY A 126 3.81 -0.44 12.87
N VAL A 127 4.77 -1.35 13.10
CA VAL A 127 4.66 -2.76 12.71
C VAL A 127 3.50 -3.43 13.45
N GLY A 128 2.68 -4.20 12.74
CA GLY A 128 1.51 -4.91 13.27
C GLY A 128 0.28 -4.03 13.54
N ASN A 129 0.38 -2.72 13.32
CA ASN A 129 -0.73 -1.77 13.51
C ASN A 129 -1.51 -1.48 12.22
N GLY A 130 -1.32 -2.26 11.15
CA GLY A 130 -1.98 -2.04 9.86
C GLY A 130 -3.50 -2.02 9.96
N THR A 131 -4.10 -2.89 10.79
CA THR A 131 -5.56 -2.87 10.99
C THR A 131 -6.05 -1.60 11.67
N LYS A 132 -5.28 -1.03 12.60
CA LYS A 132 -5.63 0.27 13.23
C LYS A 132 -5.57 1.40 12.21
N VAL A 133 -4.53 1.43 11.38
CA VAL A 133 -4.39 2.42 10.30
C VAL A 133 -5.57 2.31 9.33
N LEU A 134 -5.91 1.09 8.94
CA LEU A 134 -7.05 0.81 8.07
C LEU A 134 -8.37 1.33 8.66
N MET A 135 -8.70 0.91 9.88
CA MET A 135 -9.98 1.30 10.50
C MET A 135 -10.07 2.81 10.73
N SER A 136 -8.96 3.45 11.12
CA SER A 136 -8.93 4.90 11.25
C SER A 136 -9.15 5.65 9.93
N GLY A 137 -8.85 5.03 8.79
CA GLY A 137 -9.05 5.63 7.46
C GLY A 137 -10.45 5.41 6.92
N LEU A 138 -11.01 4.20 7.10
CA LEU A 138 -12.37 3.86 6.66
C LEU A 138 -13.44 4.73 7.32
N ASP A 139 -13.22 5.20 8.55
CA ASP A 139 -14.16 6.12 9.21
C ASP A 139 -14.26 7.50 8.52
N TYR A 140 -13.34 7.83 7.61
CA TYR A 140 -13.34 9.08 6.82
C TYR A 140 -13.78 8.90 5.36
N GLU A 141 -13.98 7.65 4.89
CA GLU A 141 -14.58 7.33 3.58
C GLU A 141 -16.11 7.37 3.64
#